data_AF-A0A0C4DXN6-F1
#
_entry.id   AF-A0A0C4DXN6-F1
#
_cell.length_a   1.000
_cell.length_b   1.000
_cell.length_c   1.000
_cell.angle_alpha   90.00
_cell.angle_beta   90.00
_cell.angle_gamma   90.00
#
_symmetry.space_group_name_H-M   'P 1'
#
loop_
_entity.id
_entity.type
_entity.pdbx_description
1 polymer ?
#
loop_
_entity_poly.entity_id
_entity_poly.type
_entity_poly.pdbx_seq_one_letter_code
_entity_poly.pdbx_strand_id
1 'polypeptide(L)'
;MSLSILNLRLLVVSLGNPAPLHETFHSAGHIVLRAMQPLLEAQPRFTSDRFGKKTTDISLGDKYMLVTSPCSMNTTGPWLAQAWKQALQDNYDRRQLGLVLLQDELELDLGDVRTRAWDSSHKGHNGIRSAQASLKPSAYPENSRWWTRIRVGIGRPAQRDKASVSTYVLGGMSAYQKSLLRDNSAPSVLRCLEELEMQWRQQWENECRASG
;
A
#
# COMPACT_ATOMS: atom_id res chain seq x y z
N MET A 1 11.22 -8.09 33.43
CA MET A 1 10.11 -7.72 32.54
C MET A 1 10.50 -8.12 31.13
N SER A 2 9.82 -9.10 30.55
CA SER A 2 10.08 -9.53 29.17
C SER A 2 9.70 -8.38 28.23
N LEU A 3 10.66 -7.81 27.49
CA LEU A 3 10.38 -6.92 26.38
C LEU A 3 9.54 -7.75 25.38
N SER A 4 8.24 -7.46 25.31
CA SER A 4 7.36 -8.10 24.33
C SER A 4 7.87 -7.75 22.94
N ILE A 5 8.45 -8.73 22.25
CA ILE A 5 8.90 -8.60 20.87
C ILE A 5 7.71 -8.10 20.05
N LEU A 6 7.88 -6.96 19.34
CA LEU A 6 6.86 -6.46 18.43
C LEU A 6 6.51 -7.55 17.40
N ASN A 7 5.32 -8.12 17.49
CA ASN A 7 4.81 -9.02 16.47
C ASN A 7 3.91 -8.20 15.55
N LEU A 8 4.48 -7.77 14.42
CA LEU A 8 3.89 -6.83 13.48
C LEU A 8 3.43 -7.57 12.22
N ARG A 9 2.15 -7.39 11.88
CA ARG A 9 1.56 -7.82 10.63
C ARG A 9 1.21 -6.60 9.80
N LEU A 10 1.37 -6.66 8.48
CA LEU A 10 1.06 -5.53 7.60
C LEU A 10 -0.07 -5.88 6.63
N LEU A 11 -1.07 -5.01 6.56
CA LEU A 11 -1.98 -4.93 5.42
C LEU A 11 -1.36 -4.01 4.36
N VAL A 12 -0.89 -4.58 3.27
CA VAL A 12 -0.32 -3.86 2.12
C VAL A 12 -1.36 -3.80 1.01
N VAL A 13 -1.95 -2.63 0.80
CA VAL A 13 -2.99 -2.42 -0.22
C VAL A 13 -2.42 -1.63 -1.38
N SER A 14 -2.55 -2.17 -2.59
CA SER A 14 -2.24 -1.40 -3.79
C SER A 14 -3.44 -0.60 -4.28
N LEU A 15 -3.19 0.67 -4.60
CA LEU A 15 -4.13 1.51 -5.31
C LEU A 15 -3.97 1.31 -6.82
N GLY A 16 -5.09 1.35 -7.51
CA GLY A 16 -5.22 1.18 -8.94
C GLY A 16 -6.70 1.13 -9.32
N ASN A 17 -6.96 1.07 -10.61
CA ASN A 17 -8.33 0.96 -11.12
C ASN A 17 -8.64 -0.50 -11.52
N PRO A 18 -9.91 -0.93 -11.45
CA PRO A 18 -10.36 -2.20 -12.01
C PRO A 18 -10.14 -2.28 -13.52
N ALA A 19 -10.33 -3.47 -14.08
CA ALA A 19 -10.34 -3.66 -15.52
C ALA A 19 -11.34 -2.69 -16.20
N PRO A 20 -10.98 -2.11 -17.37
CA PRO A 20 -9.78 -2.37 -18.16
C PRO A 20 -8.53 -1.60 -17.70
N LEU A 21 -8.64 -0.65 -16.76
CA LEU A 21 -7.57 0.30 -16.40
C LEU A 21 -6.51 -0.26 -15.42
N HIS A 22 -6.53 -1.57 -15.17
CA HIS A 22 -5.65 -2.26 -14.23
C HIS A 22 -4.15 -2.27 -14.59
N GLU A 23 -3.79 -1.93 -15.84
CA GLU A 23 -2.39 -1.86 -16.31
C GLU A 23 -1.94 -0.45 -16.73
N THR A 24 -2.69 0.56 -16.28
CA THR A 24 -2.33 1.96 -16.49
C THR A 24 -1.30 2.44 -15.47
N PHE A 25 -0.65 3.58 -15.71
CA PHE A 25 0.26 4.19 -14.74
C PHE A 25 -0.39 4.40 -13.36
N HIS A 26 -1.69 4.73 -13.32
CA HIS A 26 -2.43 4.86 -12.06
C HIS A 26 -2.63 3.53 -11.32
N SER A 27 -2.35 2.41 -11.97
CA SER A 27 -2.39 1.06 -11.42
C SER A 27 -0.98 0.47 -11.24
N ALA A 28 0.08 1.29 -11.27
CA ALA A 28 1.45 0.85 -11.02
C ALA A 28 1.60 0.11 -9.68
N GLY A 29 0.84 0.53 -8.65
CA GLY A 29 0.78 -0.17 -7.37
C GLY A 29 0.34 -1.63 -7.49
N HIS A 30 -0.64 -1.95 -8.36
CA HIS A 30 -1.08 -3.33 -8.58
C HIS A 30 0.01 -4.19 -9.21
N ILE A 31 0.72 -3.64 -10.21
CA ILE A 31 1.81 -4.34 -10.90
C ILE A 31 2.94 -4.65 -9.91
N VAL A 32 3.34 -3.65 -9.12
CA VAL A 32 4.40 -3.81 -8.12
C VAL A 32 4.00 -4.79 -7.02
N LEU A 33 2.77 -4.72 -6.50
CA LEU A 33 2.30 -5.63 -5.46
C LEU A 33 2.32 -7.10 -5.93
N ARG A 34 1.89 -7.36 -7.17
CA ARG A 34 1.95 -8.71 -7.75
C ARG A 34 3.36 -9.20 -7.99
N ALA A 35 4.26 -8.32 -8.44
CA ALA A 35 5.65 -8.64 -8.68
C ALA A 35 6.44 -8.90 -7.40
N MET A 36 6.04 -8.27 -6.29
CA MET A 36 6.63 -8.48 -4.98
C MET A 36 6.26 -9.85 -4.38
N GLN A 37 5.04 -10.35 -4.62
CA GLN A 37 4.57 -11.64 -4.05
C GLN A 37 5.54 -12.82 -4.23
N PRO A 38 6.07 -13.11 -5.44
CA PRO A 38 7.00 -14.24 -5.61
C PRO A 38 8.37 -14.02 -4.96
N LEU A 39 8.72 -12.79 -4.55
CA LEU A 39 9.96 -12.50 -3.84
C LEU A 39 9.86 -12.78 -2.34
N LEU A 40 8.65 -12.98 -1.83
CA LEU A 40 8.37 -13.22 -0.42
C LEU A 40 8.37 -14.71 -0.09
N GLU A 41 9.15 -15.09 0.90
CA GLU A 41 9.17 -16.46 1.41
C GLU A 41 7.81 -16.85 2.01
N ALA A 42 7.34 -18.05 1.68
CA ALA A 42 6.08 -18.62 2.17
C ALA A 42 4.81 -17.78 1.92
N GLN A 43 4.87 -16.74 1.08
CA GLN A 43 3.72 -15.91 0.75
C GLN A 43 2.78 -16.67 -0.21
N PRO A 44 1.49 -16.84 0.11
CA PRO A 44 0.54 -17.50 -0.79
C PRO A 44 0.43 -16.81 -2.15
N ARG A 45 0.08 -17.55 -3.19
CA ARG A 45 -0.25 -16.94 -4.49
C ARG A 45 -1.51 -16.10 -4.38
N PHE A 46 -1.65 -15.13 -5.29
CA PHE A 46 -2.89 -14.37 -5.40
C PHE A 46 -4.06 -15.28 -5.79
N THR A 47 -5.16 -15.13 -5.06
CA THR A 47 -6.47 -15.72 -5.37
C THR A 47 -7.52 -14.60 -5.39
N SER A 48 -8.61 -14.83 -6.12
CA SER A 48 -9.74 -13.90 -6.10
C SER A 48 -10.71 -14.34 -5.01
N ASP A 49 -10.92 -13.48 -4.01
CA ASP A 49 -11.83 -13.76 -2.90
C ASP A 49 -12.37 -12.44 -2.31
N ARG A 50 -13.32 -12.53 -1.39
CA ARG A 50 -13.98 -11.39 -0.79
C ARG A 50 -13.13 -10.79 0.34
N PHE A 51 -12.76 -9.52 0.16
CA PHE A 51 -12.09 -8.71 1.18
C PHE A 51 -12.65 -7.29 1.22
N GLY A 52 -12.94 -6.77 2.41
CA GLY A 52 -13.61 -5.47 2.56
C GLY A 52 -14.99 -5.44 1.90
N LYS A 53 -15.72 -6.55 1.92
CA LYS A 53 -17.04 -6.75 1.30
C LYS A 53 -17.08 -6.73 -0.24
N LYS A 54 -15.95 -6.74 -0.93
CA LYS A 54 -15.89 -6.87 -2.40
C LYS A 54 -14.94 -7.99 -2.80
N THR A 55 -15.18 -8.62 -3.94
CA THR A 55 -14.22 -9.55 -4.54
C THR A 55 -13.01 -8.77 -5.02
N THR A 56 -11.82 -9.22 -4.65
CA THR A 56 -10.56 -8.64 -5.07
C THR A 56 -9.46 -9.69 -5.06
N ASP A 57 -8.31 -9.36 -5.62
CA ASP A 57 -7.18 -10.27 -5.59
C ASP A 57 -6.41 -10.08 -4.29
N ILE A 58 -6.27 -11.18 -3.55
CA ILE A 58 -5.63 -11.23 -2.25
C ILE A 58 -4.55 -12.31 -2.19
N SER A 59 -3.53 -12.04 -1.41
CA SER A 59 -2.53 -13.01 -0.98
C SER A 59 -2.34 -12.80 0.52
N LEU A 60 -2.92 -13.69 1.32
CA LEU A 60 -3.02 -13.55 2.78
C LEU A 60 -1.96 -14.41 3.48
N GLY A 61 -0.76 -13.85 3.68
CA GLY A 61 0.31 -14.45 4.48
C GLY A 61 0.20 -14.10 5.96
N ASP A 62 1.02 -14.75 6.78
CA ASP A 62 1.11 -14.45 8.22
C ASP A 62 1.69 -13.06 8.46
N LYS A 63 2.80 -12.73 7.78
CA LYS A 63 3.45 -11.42 7.89
C LYS A 63 2.78 -10.33 7.05
N TYR A 64 2.46 -10.64 5.79
CA TYR A 64 1.89 -9.69 4.83
C TYR A 64 0.51 -10.14 4.32
N MET A 65 -0.48 -9.27 4.47
CA MET A 65 -1.76 -9.34 3.75
C MET A 65 -1.66 -8.42 2.53
N LEU A 66 -1.45 -9.00 1.35
CA LEU A 66 -1.35 -8.26 0.10
C LEU A 66 -2.74 -8.19 -0.55
N VAL A 67 -3.23 -7.00 -0.83
CA VAL A 67 -4.59 -6.80 -1.36
C VAL A 67 -4.57 -5.76 -2.48
N THR A 68 -5.19 -6.06 -3.61
CA THR A 68 -5.45 -5.05 -4.66
C THR A 68 -6.75 -4.33 -4.38
N SER A 69 -6.83 -3.03 -4.67
CA SER A 69 -8.11 -2.31 -4.63
C SER A 69 -9.03 -2.75 -5.78
N PRO A 70 -10.29 -3.16 -5.50
CA PRO A 70 -11.28 -3.50 -6.52
C PRO A 70 -12.15 -2.30 -6.93
N CYS A 71 -11.80 -1.09 -6.52
CA CYS A 71 -12.61 0.12 -6.71
C CYS A 71 -11.93 1.12 -7.63
N SER A 72 -12.72 1.93 -8.34
CA SER A 72 -12.19 3.09 -9.06
C SER A 72 -11.40 3.98 -8.12
N MET A 73 -10.34 4.60 -8.63
CA MET A 73 -9.36 5.31 -7.81
C MET A 73 -10.00 6.37 -6.90
N ASN A 74 -10.94 7.17 -7.41
CA ASN A 74 -11.59 8.23 -6.64
C ASN A 74 -12.56 7.73 -5.55
N THR A 75 -12.98 6.45 -5.60
CA THR A 75 -13.93 5.85 -4.66
C THR A 75 -13.33 4.70 -3.85
N THR A 76 -12.00 4.57 -3.83
CA THR A 76 -11.31 3.50 -3.11
C THR A 76 -11.44 3.61 -1.58
N GLY A 77 -11.61 4.81 -1.03
CA GLY A 77 -11.59 5.07 0.42
C GLY A 77 -12.63 4.29 1.23
N PRO A 78 -13.92 4.33 0.87
CA PRO A 78 -14.96 3.60 1.60
C PRO A 78 -14.72 2.08 1.64
N TRP A 79 -14.24 1.49 0.54
CA TRP A 79 -13.87 0.07 0.53
C TRP A 79 -12.63 -0.19 1.40
N LEU A 80 -11.60 0.65 1.30
CA LEU A 80 -10.39 0.53 2.11
C LEU A 80 -10.71 0.56 3.61
N ALA A 81 -11.67 1.38 4.03
CA ALA A 81 -12.14 1.41 5.42
C ALA A 81 -12.77 0.08 5.86
N GLN A 82 -13.52 -0.60 4.98
CA GLN A 82 -14.07 -1.93 5.24
C GLN A 82 -12.98 -3.00 5.24
N ALA A 83 -12.04 -2.94 4.31
CA ALA A 83 -10.90 -3.84 4.21
C ALA A 83 -10.02 -3.77 5.47
N TRP A 84 -9.73 -2.55 5.95
CA TRP A 84 -9.01 -2.33 7.18
C TRP A 84 -9.77 -2.84 8.41
N LYS A 85 -11.09 -2.58 8.49
CA LYS A 85 -11.92 -3.12 9.58
C LYS A 85 -11.92 -4.65 9.59
N GLN A 86 -12.01 -5.28 8.43
CA GLN A 86 -11.92 -6.73 8.30
C GLN A 86 -10.55 -7.24 8.75
N ALA A 87 -9.45 -6.61 8.28
CA ALA A 87 -8.09 -6.98 8.70
C ALA A 87 -7.89 -6.89 10.22
N LEU A 88 -8.48 -5.89 10.88
CA LEU A 88 -8.47 -5.77 12.34
C LEU A 88 -9.24 -6.90 13.04
N GLN A 89 -10.36 -7.34 12.46
CA GLN A 89 -11.18 -8.43 12.99
C GLN A 89 -10.49 -9.79 12.82
N ASP A 90 -9.85 -10.00 11.66
CA ASP A 90 -9.13 -11.22 11.31
C ASP A 90 -7.74 -11.31 11.98
N ASN A 91 -7.30 -10.26 12.69
CA ASN A 91 -6.04 -10.24 13.41
C ASN A 91 -6.18 -10.92 14.78
N TYR A 92 -6.44 -12.23 14.76
CA TYR A 92 -6.80 -13.09 15.90
C TYR A 92 -5.87 -12.98 17.13
N ASP A 93 -4.59 -12.66 16.91
CA ASP A 93 -3.56 -12.66 17.95
C ASP A 93 -3.37 -11.30 18.66
N ARG A 94 -4.22 -10.29 18.39
CA ARG A 94 -4.05 -8.90 18.88
C ARG A 94 -2.65 -8.31 18.59
N ARG A 95 -1.96 -8.86 17.58
CA ARG A 95 -0.67 -8.37 17.06
C ARG A 95 -0.79 -6.91 16.67
N GLN A 96 0.34 -6.24 16.61
CA GLN A 96 0.39 -4.89 16.05
C GLN A 96 0.08 -4.99 14.56
N LEU A 97 -0.89 -4.22 14.08
CA LEU A 97 -1.29 -4.23 12.67
C LEU A 97 -0.94 -2.90 12.02
N GLY A 98 -0.18 -2.94 10.94
CA GLY A 98 0.15 -1.76 10.14
C GLY A 98 -0.62 -1.70 8.83
N LEU A 99 -0.89 -0.49 8.35
CA LEU A 99 -1.47 -0.22 7.03
C LEU A 99 -0.42 0.44 6.12
N VAL A 100 -0.17 -0.17 4.97
CA VAL A 100 0.70 0.36 3.93
C VAL A 100 -0.09 0.51 2.63
N LEU A 101 -0.13 1.71 2.06
CA LEU A 101 -0.67 1.91 0.71
C LEU A 101 0.43 2.01 -0.33
N LEU A 102 0.33 1.22 -1.41
CA LEU A 102 1.12 1.44 -2.62
C LEU A 102 0.34 2.37 -3.55
N GLN A 103 0.94 3.50 -3.92
CA GLN A 103 0.37 4.48 -4.83
C GLN A 103 1.36 4.82 -5.95
N ASP A 104 0.86 5.29 -7.09
CA ASP A 104 1.70 5.97 -8.07
C ASP A 104 2.12 7.37 -7.58
N GLU A 105 3.24 7.86 -8.10
CA GLU A 105 3.79 9.18 -7.82
C GLU A 105 4.43 9.79 -9.06
N LEU A 106 3.90 10.94 -9.46
CA LEU A 106 4.31 11.65 -10.67
C LEU A 106 5.69 12.30 -10.54
N GLU A 107 6.05 12.73 -9.33
CA GLU A 107 7.33 13.44 -9.11
C GLU A 107 8.53 12.53 -8.90
N LEU A 108 8.33 11.21 -8.94
CA LEU A 108 9.41 10.22 -8.86
C LEU A 108 9.63 9.60 -10.23
N ASP A 109 10.90 9.36 -10.55
CA ASP A 109 11.29 8.72 -11.80
C ASP A 109 10.73 7.30 -11.87
N LEU A 110 10.48 6.82 -13.09
CA LEU A 110 9.94 5.48 -13.28
C LEU A 110 10.86 4.42 -12.67
N GLY A 111 10.34 3.64 -11.73
CA GLY A 111 11.12 2.62 -11.02
C GLY A 111 11.49 3.02 -9.59
N ASP A 112 11.54 4.31 -9.28
CA ASP A 112 11.89 4.81 -7.95
C ASP A 112 10.81 4.52 -6.93
N VAL A 113 11.22 4.24 -5.69
CA VAL A 113 10.30 3.96 -4.59
C VAL A 113 10.70 4.79 -3.38
N ARG A 114 9.72 5.47 -2.76
CA ARG A 114 9.93 6.19 -1.50
C ARG A 114 8.75 6.06 -0.55
N THR A 115 9.03 5.94 0.73
CA THR A 115 8.01 6.03 1.79
C THR A 115 7.51 7.47 1.96
N ARG A 116 6.30 7.61 2.51
CA ARG A 116 5.71 8.88 2.89
C ARG A 116 4.73 8.66 4.04
N ALA A 117 4.78 9.52 5.05
CA ALA A 117 3.83 9.50 6.16
C ALA A 117 2.38 9.52 5.65
N TRP A 118 1.49 8.80 6.33
CA TRP A 118 0.09 8.64 5.93
C TRP A 118 -0.62 9.98 5.71
N ASP A 119 -0.42 10.91 6.63
CA ASP A 119 -1.10 12.21 6.75
C ASP A 119 -0.58 13.28 5.77
N SER A 120 0.56 13.07 5.11
CA SER A 120 1.06 14.11 4.19
C SER A 120 0.08 14.34 3.03
N SER A 121 0.12 15.55 2.46
CA SER A 121 -0.74 15.94 1.33
C SER A 121 -0.84 14.88 0.24
N HIS A 122 -2.05 14.66 -0.28
CA HIS A 122 -2.32 13.78 -1.41
C HIS A 122 -1.83 14.36 -2.75
N LYS A 123 -1.40 15.63 -2.81
CA LYS A 123 -0.86 16.29 -4.02
C LYS A 123 -1.69 16.06 -5.30
N GLY A 124 -3.01 16.04 -5.17
CA GLY A 124 -3.93 15.80 -6.29
C GLY A 124 -4.19 14.33 -6.64
N HIS A 125 -3.52 13.37 -5.98
CA HIS A 125 -3.79 11.94 -6.17
C HIS A 125 -5.18 11.56 -5.62
N ASN A 126 -6.09 11.17 -6.50
CA ASN A 126 -7.50 10.91 -6.16
C ASN A 126 -7.68 9.74 -5.19
N GLY A 127 -6.88 8.68 -5.33
CA GLY A 127 -6.90 7.51 -4.44
C GLY A 127 -6.56 7.85 -3.00
N ILE A 128 -5.44 8.53 -2.79
CA ILE A 128 -5.04 9.01 -1.47
C ILE A 128 -6.06 10.00 -0.90
N ARG A 129 -6.58 10.93 -1.71
CA ARG A 129 -7.64 11.84 -1.26
C ARG A 129 -8.86 11.06 -0.73
N SER A 130 -9.29 10.03 -1.45
CA SER A 130 -10.39 9.15 -1.07
C SER A 130 -10.07 8.38 0.21
N ALA A 131 -8.88 7.75 0.28
CA ALA A 131 -8.41 6.99 1.43
C ALA A 131 -8.32 7.84 2.71
N GLN A 132 -7.67 9.01 2.65
CA GLN A 132 -7.53 9.93 3.80
C GLN A 132 -8.87 10.54 4.23
N ALA A 133 -9.85 10.64 3.32
CA ALA A 133 -11.19 11.09 3.68
C ALA A 133 -11.98 10.01 4.44
N SER A 134 -11.82 8.75 4.07
CA SER A 134 -12.56 7.62 4.67
C SER A 134 -11.88 6.99 5.89
N LEU A 135 -10.56 7.08 6.01
CA LEU A 135 -9.83 6.53 7.15
C LEU A 135 -9.06 7.61 7.91
N LYS A 136 -9.29 7.62 9.23
CA LYS A 136 -8.58 8.49 10.18
C LYS A 136 -7.88 7.59 11.20
N PRO A 137 -6.53 7.60 11.30
CA PRO A 137 -5.81 6.77 12.26
C PRO A 137 -6.31 6.92 13.70
N SER A 138 -6.71 8.14 14.09
CA SER A 138 -7.28 8.46 15.41
C SER A 138 -8.60 7.76 15.74
N ALA A 139 -9.27 7.15 14.74
CA ALA A 139 -10.52 6.40 14.94
C ALA A 139 -10.29 4.91 15.25
N TYR A 140 -9.03 4.46 15.31
CA TYR A 140 -8.67 3.06 15.48
C TYR A 140 -7.86 2.81 16.77
N PRO A 141 -7.86 1.57 17.29
CA PRO A 141 -7.12 1.23 18.49
C PRO A 141 -5.61 1.48 18.36
N GLU A 142 -4.94 1.72 19.48
CA GLU A 142 -3.51 2.04 19.52
C GLU A 142 -2.63 0.93 18.90
N ASN A 143 -3.01 -0.34 19.06
CA ASN A 143 -2.29 -1.47 18.46
C ASN A 143 -2.40 -1.56 16.92
N SER A 144 -2.96 -0.53 16.30
CA SER A 144 -3.15 -0.42 14.87
C SER A 144 -2.68 0.92 14.31
N ARG A 145 -1.80 1.64 15.02
CA ARG A 145 -1.38 3.02 14.70
C ARG A 145 -0.38 3.17 13.54
N TRP A 146 0.23 2.08 13.09
CA TRP A 146 1.35 2.11 12.13
C TRP A 146 0.90 2.27 10.68
N TRP A 147 0.83 3.51 10.19
CA TRP A 147 0.25 3.81 8.87
C TRP A 147 1.23 4.57 8.01
N THR A 148 1.39 4.14 6.76
CA THR A 148 2.29 4.78 5.81
C THR A 148 1.86 4.57 4.37
N ARG A 149 2.52 5.26 3.47
CA ARG A 149 2.37 5.12 2.03
C ARG A 149 3.74 4.83 1.43
N ILE A 150 3.77 3.93 0.47
CA ILE A 150 4.92 3.70 -0.38
C ILE A 150 4.54 4.20 -1.77
N ARG A 151 5.37 5.11 -2.29
CA ARG A 151 5.15 5.82 -3.53
C ARG A 151 6.01 5.20 -4.60
N VAL A 152 5.38 4.75 -5.68
CA VAL A 152 6.01 4.14 -6.84
C VAL A 152 6.07 5.19 -7.94
N GLY A 153 7.29 5.55 -8.36
CA GLY A 153 7.52 6.53 -9.39
C GLY A 153 7.02 6.06 -10.74
N ILE A 154 6.24 6.93 -11.39
CA ILE A 154 5.72 6.73 -12.74
C ILE A 154 6.21 7.80 -13.71
N GLY A 155 7.00 8.77 -13.24
CA GLY A 155 7.37 9.96 -13.99
C GLY A 155 6.18 10.90 -14.23
N ARG A 156 6.47 12.03 -14.89
CA ARG A 156 5.49 13.07 -15.20
C ARG A 156 5.48 13.41 -16.67
N PRO A 157 4.31 13.63 -17.29
CA PRO A 157 4.25 14.17 -18.65
C PRO A 157 4.83 15.59 -18.70
N ALA A 158 5.32 15.99 -19.87
CA ALA A 158 5.88 17.34 -20.08
C ALA A 158 4.84 18.43 -19.80
N GLN A 159 3.60 18.24 -20.26
CA GLN A 159 2.48 19.13 -19.97
C GLN A 159 1.92 18.83 -18.58
N ARG A 160 1.86 19.86 -17.74
CA ARG A 160 1.49 19.74 -16.31
C ARG A 160 0.06 20.13 -16.00
N ASP A 161 -0.73 20.49 -17.01
CA ASP A 161 -2.15 20.77 -16.82
C ASP A 161 -2.92 19.51 -16.42
N LYS A 162 -4.08 19.71 -15.80
CA LYS A 162 -4.88 18.64 -15.22
C LYS A 162 -5.33 17.60 -16.26
N ALA A 163 -5.65 18.03 -17.48
CA ALA A 163 -6.13 17.12 -18.51
C ALA A 163 -5.00 16.20 -18.99
N SER A 164 -3.82 16.77 -19.27
CA SER A 164 -2.63 16.02 -19.68
C SER A 164 -2.19 15.01 -18.62
N VAL A 165 -2.17 15.41 -17.34
CA VAL A 165 -1.86 14.50 -16.23
C VAL A 165 -2.88 13.37 -16.13
N SER A 166 -4.17 13.68 -16.26
CA SER A 166 -5.23 12.66 -16.22
C SER A 166 -5.08 11.65 -17.36
N THR A 167 -4.83 12.13 -18.58
CA THR A 167 -4.60 11.26 -19.75
C THR A 167 -3.36 10.40 -19.55
N TYR A 168 -2.28 10.96 -19.01
CA TYR A 168 -1.05 10.23 -18.74
C TYR A 168 -1.26 9.09 -17.73
N VAL A 169 -1.85 9.37 -16.56
CA VAL A 169 -2.01 8.34 -15.52
C VAL A 169 -2.96 7.22 -15.95
N LEU A 170 -3.93 7.53 -16.82
CA LEU A 170 -4.84 6.55 -17.42
C LEU A 170 -4.27 5.87 -18.68
N GLY A 171 -3.08 6.27 -19.12
CA GLY A 171 -2.37 5.65 -20.23
C GLY A 171 -1.83 4.28 -19.85
N GLY A 172 -1.88 3.33 -20.79
CA GLY A 172 -1.30 2.00 -20.63
C GLY A 172 0.23 2.06 -20.60
N MET A 173 0.84 1.19 -19.79
CA MET A 173 2.29 1.05 -19.74
C MET A 173 2.84 0.09 -20.79
N SER A 174 3.99 0.43 -21.37
CA SER A 174 4.73 -0.45 -22.27
C SER A 174 5.31 -1.66 -21.50
N ALA A 175 5.71 -2.71 -22.24
CA ALA A 175 6.34 -3.89 -21.65
C ALA A 175 7.63 -3.53 -20.87
N TYR A 176 8.42 -2.60 -21.39
CA TYR A 176 9.63 -2.09 -20.74
C TYR A 176 9.33 -1.32 -19.46
N GLN A 177 8.28 -0.49 -19.46
CA GLN A 177 7.89 0.24 -18.24
C GLN A 177 7.41 -0.72 -17.15
N LYS A 178 6.61 -1.72 -17.54
CA LYS A 178 6.18 -2.78 -16.63
C LYS A 178 7.38 -3.59 -16.11
N SER A 179 8.40 -3.88 -16.92
CA SER A 179 9.59 -4.60 -16.44
C SER A 179 10.37 -3.77 -15.43
N LEU A 180 10.57 -2.46 -15.66
CA LEU A 180 11.21 -1.59 -14.67
C LEU A 180 10.47 -1.60 -13.32
N LEU A 181 9.14 -1.57 -13.32
CA LEU A 181 8.36 -1.68 -12.07
C LEU A 181 8.56 -3.04 -11.39
N ARG A 182 8.60 -4.14 -12.16
CA ARG A 182 8.82 -5.48 -11.60
C ARG A 182 10.23 -5.66 -11.05
N ASP A 183 11.22 -5.25 -11.82
CA ASP A 183 12.63 -5.59 -11.59
C ASP A 183 13.29 -4.60 -10.61
N ASN A 184 12.86 -3.34 -10.60
CA ASN A 184 13.41 -2.31 -9.72
C ASN A 184 12.48 -1.96 -8.57
N SER A 185 11.20 -1.65 -8.85
CA SER A 185 10.30 -1.14 -7.81
C SER A 185 9.88 -2.23 -6.84
N ALA A 186 9.57 -3.46 -7.27
CA ALA A 186 9.13 -4.51 -6.35
C ALA A 186 10.16 -4.87 -5.28
N PRO A 187 11.47 -5.09 -5.61
CA PRO A 187 12.49 -5.25 -4.59
C PRO A 187 12.66 -4.01 -3.71
N SER A 188 12.48 -2.81 -4.27
CA SER A 188 12.59 -1.56 -3.49
C SER A 188 11.42 -1.37 -2.51
N VAL A 189 10.20 -1.75 -2.88
CA VAL A 189 9.06 -1.77 -1.97
C VAL A 189 9.32 -2.75 -0.83
N LEU A 190 9.90 -3.92 -1.12
CA LEU A 190 10.22 -4.90 -0.09
C LEU A 190 11.23 -4.35 0.94
N ARG A 191 12.31 -3.71 0.46
CA ARG A 191 13.26 -3.00 1.33
C ARG A 191 12.57 -1.92 2.18
N CYS A 192 11.68 -1.13 1.59
CA CYS A 192 10.91 -0.14 2.36
C CYS A 192 10.05 -0.77 3.44
N LEU A 193 9.42 -1.93 3.19
CA LEU A 193 8.64 -2.64 4.21
C LEU A 193 9.54 -3.12 5.36
N GLU A 194 10.71 -3.69 5.06
CA GLU A 194 11.68 -4.12 6.06
C GLU A 194 12.20 -2.94 6.91
N GLU A 195 12.53 -1.82 6.27
CA GLU A 195 12.94 -0.58 6.95
C GLU A 195 11.84 -0.03 7.86
N LEU A 196 10.59 -0.02 7.39
CA LEU A 196 9.44 0.41 8.19
C LEU A 196 9.24 -0.48 9.42
N GLU A 197 9.35 -1.79 9.25
CA GLU A 197 9.25 -2.74 10.36
C GLU A 197 10.34 -2.52 11.40
N MET A 198 11.60 -2.32 10.97
CA MET A 198 12.72 -2.02 11.86
C MET A 198 12.48 -0.70 12.63
N GLN A 199 12.05 0.36 11.94
CA GLN A 199 11.77 1.65 12.54
C GLN A 199 10.62 1.57 13.56
N TRP A 200 9.51 0.92 13.21
CA TRP A 200 8.36 0.78 14.09
C TRP A 200 8.65 -0.12 15.30
N ARG A 201 9.47 -1.16 15.12
CA ARG A 201 9.99 -1.97 16.23
C ARG A 201 10.82 -1.14 17.20
N GLN A 202 11.78 -0.37 16.69
CA GLN A 202 12.62 0.48 17.53
C GLN A 202 11.80 1.52 18.28
N GLN A 203 10.81 2.14 17.60
CA GLN A 203 9.92 3.10 18.24
C GLN A 203 9.07 2.45 19.34
N TRP A 204 8.48 1.28 19.07
CA TRP A 204 7.70 0.52 20.07
C TRP A 204 8.54 0.19 21.31
N GLU A 205 9.75 -0.33 21.12
CA GLU A 205 10.65 -0.68 22.22
C GLU A 205 11.04 0.52 23.07
N ASN A 206 11.30 1.67 22.44
CA ASN A 206 11.63 2.91 23.15
C ASN A 206 10.47 3.40 24.02
N GLU A 207 9.24 3.33 23.52
CA GLU A 207 8.05 3.74 24.26
C GLU A 207 7.73 2.80 25.43
N CYS A 208 7.89 1.49 25.25
CA CYS A 208 7.76 0.52 26.35
C CYS A 208 8.80 0.78 27.46
N ARG A 209 10.03 1.15 27.10
CA ARG A 209 11.08 1.50 28.07
C ARG A 209 10.80 2.82 28.80
N ALA A 210 10.17 3.78 28.15
CA ALA A 210 9.84 5.07 28.76
C ALA A 210 8.63 5.00 29.72
N SER A 211 7.81 3.96 29.59
CA SER A 211 6.56 3.77 30.35
C SER A 211 6.71 2.80 31.54
N GLY A 212 7.88 2.19 31.72
CA GLY A 212 8.20 1.25 32.81
C GLY A 212 9.29 1.81 33.71
#